data_AF-A0A948BT54-F1
#
_entry.id   AF-A0A948BT54-F1
#
_cell.length_a   1.000
_cell.length_b   1.000
_cell.length_c   1.000
_cell.angle_alpha   90.00
_cell.angle_beta   90.00
_cell.angle_gamma   90.00
#
_symmetry.space_group_name_H-M   'P 1'
#
loop_
_entity.id
_entity.type
_entity.pdbx_description
1 polymer ?
#
loop_
_entity_poly.entity_id
_entity_poly.type
_entity_poly.pdbx_seq_one_letter_code
_entity_poly.pdbx_strand_id
1 'polypeptide(L)'
;MNTPDSLDIQEAGQVLQNLTAGGSLPVSPSRLANQAAQAYLASTTYDRPGEPVFLDLLCTLAIADSRTVSETAVTSLYRNLIEGFCDDFSDSGTRNANRALAHLISFTRRISPNGTMDRLLNEIGLHSGNDLLQRWQKITPPAFIPARLQKTVRRIVIPSRVSAGADIVITSILARRLLAFFPEAEITLIGPGHLGEIFSAIPRINHHLFEVRRHGSLMDRILFWPRLIESVRNITSGLGPDEAMIFDPDSRLSQLGLVPLSAEFRTCHFPSRSMKSGSRKGSLSAITNQWLDLLLGKGPHLSPAVSPGREKISAADSFLATLRNNGCKHILIANFGVGGDERKQVADPFEERILDRLLTRENCIIILDMGCGSEEKSRTEKLLAKASHAGYAIARTNDREMAGFNPEFKHGIIGACTSLGSLAALIAGADCYLGYDSSGQHLATAVSTPSVTVFAGYRNSRFLERWSPPEGGRNLVIPVPDPPPKFLADIDGLADKTAETINNHL
;
A
#
# COMPACT_ATOMS: atom_id res chain seq x y z
N MET A 1 -12.90 -14.71 -29.30
CA MET A 1 -11.93 -14.85 -28.21
C MET A 1 -10.79 -15.69 -28.75
N ASN A 2 -9.73 -15.05 -29.26
CA ASN A 2 -8.51 -15.76 -29.63
C ASN A 2 -7.73 -15.98 -28.33
N THR A 3 -7.45 -17.24 -28.01
CA THR A 3 -6.43 -17.59 -27.00
C THR A 3 -5.12 -16.89 -27.39
N PRO A 4 -4.49 -16.10 -26.51
CA PRO A 4 -3.15 -15.59 -26.81
C PRO A 4 -2.22 -16.81 -26.92
N ASP A 5 -1.43 -16.90 -28.00
CA ASP A 5 -0.41 -17.94 -28.18
C ASP A 5 0.35 -18.13 -26.85
N SER A 6 0.18 -19.28 -26.20
CA SER A 6 0.77 -19.54 -24.88
C SER A 6 2.24 -19.93 -25.05
N LEU A 7 3.14 -19.20 -24.40
CA LEU A 7 4.57 -19.53 -24.37
C LEU A 7 4.80 -20.84 -23.60
N ASP A 8 5.33 -21.86 -24.26
CA ASP A 8 5.66 -23.14 -23.61
C ASP A 8 7.09 -23.17 -23.02
N ILE A 9 7.42 -24.25 -22.30
CA ILE A 9 8.72 -24.41 -21.61
C ILE A 9 9.89 -24.49 -22.60
N GLN A 10 9.72 -25.19 -23.73
CA GLN A 10 10.79 -25.36 -24.72
C GLN A 10 11.04 -24.06 -25.46
N GLU A 11 9.97 -23.38 -25.87
CA GLU A 11 10.02 -22.07 -26.51
C GLU A 11 10.68 -21.05 -25.57
N ALA A 12 10.26 -20.97 -24.31
CA ALA A 12 10.90 -20.09 -23.32
C ALA A 12 12.39 -20.38 -23.14
N GLY A 13 12.78 -21.66 -23.12
CA GLY A 13 14.18 -22.08 -23.03
C GLY A 13 15.00 -21.63 -24.25
N GLN A 14 14.47 -21.80 -25.45
CA GLN A 14 15.11 -21.37 -26.69
C GLN A 14 15.29 -19.85 -26.74
N VAL A 15 14.26 -19.09 -26.32
CA VAL A 15 14.32 -17.64 -26.25
C VAL A 15 15.35 -17.18 -25.22
N LEU A 16 15.38 -17.80 -24.04
CA LEU A 16 16.36 -17.48 -23.00
C LEU A 16 17.80 -17.73 -23.47
N GLN A 17 18.06 -18.85 -24.14
CA GLN A 17 19.37 -19.16 -24.72
C GLN A 17 19.78 -18.12 -25.77
N ASN A 18 18.86 -17.78 -26.68
CA ASN A 18 19.10 -16.78 -27.71
C ASN A 18 19.42 -15.40 -27.11
N LEU A 19 18.66 -14.96 -26.09
CA LEU A 19 18.92 -13.67 -25.41
C LEU A 19 20.25 -13.66 -24.67
N THR A 20 20.60 -14.77 -24.01
CA THR A 20 21.89 -14.91 -23.32
C THR A 20 23.08 -14.87 -24.30
N ALA A 21 22.87 -15.32 -25.54
CA ALA A 21 23.84 -15.25 -26.63
C ALA A 21 23.88 -13.89 -27.36
N GLY A 22 23.10 -12.88 -26.91
CA GLY A 22 23.03 -11.56 -27.56
C GLY A 22 22.13 -11.50 -28.79
N GLY A 23 21.25 -12.49 -28.98
CA GLY A 23 20.26 -12.52 -30.06
C GLY A 23 19.09 -11.53 -29.87
N SER A 24 18.29 -11.36 -30.92
CA SER A 24 17.12 -10.47 -30.92
C SER A 24 15.87 -11.12 -30.29
N LEU A 25 14.94 -10.28 -29.84
CA LEU A 25 13.65 -10.75 -29.32
C LEU A 25 12.76 -11.29 -30.44
N PRO A 26 12.08 -12.44 -30.24
CA PRO A 26 11.21 -13.06 -31.26
C PRO A 26 9.88 -12.31 -31.43
N VAL A 27 9.43 -11.60 -30.39
CA VAL A 27 8.18 -10.81 -30.36
C VAL A 27 8.42 -9.53 -29.56
N SER A 28 7.40 -8.66 -29.45
CA SER A 28 7.52 -7.44 -28.66
C SER A 28 7.87 -7.76 -27.18
N PRO A 29 8.67 -6.92 -26.51
CA PRO A 29 9.08 -7.15 -25.12
C PRO A 29 7.88 -7.31 -24.16
N SER A 30 6.83 -6.53 -24.38
CA SER A 30 5.59 -6.57 -23.58
C SER A 30 4.82 -7.86 -23.76
N ARG A 31 4.72 -8.36 -24.99
CA ARG A 31 4.05 -9.63 -25.27
C ARG A 31 4.80 -10.78 -24.61
N LEU A 32 6.11 -10.85 -24.80
CA LEU A 32 6.94 -11.92 -24.24
C LEU A 32 6.92 -11.91 -22.69
N ALA A 33 7.10 -10.75 -22.07
CA ALA A 33 7.09 -10.64 -20.61
C ALA A 33 5.72 -11.02 -20.02
N ASN A 34 4.62 -10.60 -20.65
CA ASN A 34 3.28 -10.99 -20.22
C ASN A 34 3.01 -12.48 -20.40
N GLN A 35 3.42 -13.07 -21.54
CA GLN A 35 3.30 -14.51 -21.78
C GLN A 35 4.09 -15.32 -20.76
N ALA A 36 5.33 -14.92 -20.45
CA ALA A 36 6.17 -15.59 -19.45
C ALA A 36 5.54 -15.51 -18.04
N ALA A 37 5.02 -14.34 -17.64
CA ALA A 37 4.33 -14.19 -16.36
C ALA A 37 3.06 -15.07 -16.27
N GLN A 38 2.27 -15.11 -17.35
CA GLN A 38 1.06 -15.95 -17.43
C GLN A 38 1.40 -17.44 -17.42
N ALA A 39 2.44 -17.86 -18.15
CA ALA A 39 2.88 -19.25 -18.19
C ALA A 39 3.45 -19.72 -16.83
N TYR A 40 4.15 -18.83 -16.11
CA TYR A 40 4.57 -19.10 -14.73
C TYR A 40 3.36 -19.28 -13.81
N LEU A 41 2.37 -18.38 -13.88
CA LEU A 41 1.13 -18.51 -13.11
C LEU A 41 0.39 -19.81 -13.43
N ALA A 42 0.25 -20.16 -14.72
CA ALA A 42 -0.44 -21.35 -15.18
C ALA A 42 0.25 -22.67 -14.76
N SER A 43 1.58 -22.65 -14.61
CA SER A 43 2.35 -23.81 -14.13
C SER A 43 2.46 -23.89 -12.61
N THR A 44 1.98 -22.89 -11.88
CA THR A 44 2.06 -22.83 -10.41
C THR A 44 0.89 -23.58 -9.77
N THR A 45 1.17 -24.38 -8.74
CA THR A 45 0.15 -25.02 -7.90
C THR A 45 0.36 -24.67 -6.43
N TYR A 46 -0.46 -25.22 -5.52
CA TYR A 46 -0.29 -25.05 -4.08
C TYR A 46 1.08 -25.54 -3.60
N ASP A 47 1.46 -26.76 -3.97
CA ASP A 47 2.70 -27.38 -3.49
C ASP A 47 3.90 -27.13 -4.40
N ARG A 48 3.67 -26.94 -5.71
CA ARG A 48 4.74 -26.82 -6.72
C ARG A 48 4.88 -25.37 -7.21
N PRO A 49 6.08 -24.77 -7.15
CA PRO A 49 6.34 -23.50 -7.83
C PRO A 49 6.12 -23.63 -9.34
N GLY A 50 5.80 -22.51 -10.00
CA GLY A 50 5.83 -22.45 -11.46
C GLY A 50 7.22 -22.76 -12.03
N GLU A 51 7.27 -23.05 -13.33
CA GLU A 51 8.51 -23.47 -13.98
C GLU A 51 9.58 -22.36 -13.96
N PRO A 52 10.80 -22.65 -13.45
CA PRO A 52 11.84 -21.62 -13.25
C PRO A 52 12.24 -20.88 -14.53
N VAL A 53 12.17 -21.54 -15.69
CA VAL A 53 12.55 -20.98 -16.99
C VAL A 53 11.82 -19.67 -17.29
N PHE A 54 10.55 -19.54 -16.87
CA PHE A 54 9.78 -18.33 -17.08
C PHE A 54 10.25 -17.18 -16.19
N LEU A 55 10.67 -17.47 -14.95
CA LEU A 55 11.28 -16.46 -14.07
C LEU A 55 12.66 -16.06 -14.56
N ASP A 56 13.47 -17.01 -15.03
CA ASP A 56 14.80 -16.72 -15.60
C ASP A 56 14.68 -15.85 -16.86
N LEU A 57 13.68 -16.11 -17.71
CA LEU A 57 13.36 -15.27 -18.86
C LEU A 57 12.95 -13.86 -18.42
N LEU A 58 12.01 -13.74 -17.48
CA LEU A 58 11.59 -12.44 -16.94
C LEU A 58 12.75 -11.67 -16.31
N CYS A 59 13.60 -12.34 -15.54
CA CYS A 59 14.76 -11.71 -14.89
C CYS A 59 15.79 -11.25 -15.93
N THR A 60 16.06 -12.07 -16.95
CA THR A 60 16.97 -11.72 -18.06
C THR A 60 16.47 -10.49 -18.82
N LEU A 61 15.18 -10.43 -19.14
CA LEU A 61 14.58 -9.24 -19.77
C LEU A 61 14.65 -8.02 -18.84
N ALA A 62 14.44 -8.22 -17.53
CA ALA A 62 14.42 -7.15 -16.55
C ALA A 62 15.80 -6.50 -16.27
N ILE A 63 16.90 -7.13 -16.69
CA ILE A 63 18.26 -6.58 -16.63
C ILE A 63 18.81 -6.15 -18.01
N ALA A 64 18.00 -6.23 -19.07
CA ALA A 64 18.44 -5.84 -20.40
C ALA A 64 18.85 -4.35 -20.46
N ASP A 65 19.88 -4.02 -21.23
CA ASP A 65 20.36 -2.64 -21.43
C ASP A 65 19.27 -1.72 -22.01
N SER A 66 18.36 -2.29 -22.80
CA SER A 66 17.20 -1.57 -23.30
C SER A 66 16.24 -1.25 -22.16
N ARG A 67 16.18 0.05 -21.80
CA ARG A 67 15.29 0.58 -20.77
C ARG A 67 13.84 0.14 -20.97
N THR A 68 13.33 0.21 -22.21
CA THR A 68 11.95 -0.20 -22.52
C THR A 68 11.71 -1.68 -22.23
N VAL A 69 12.67 -2.56 -22.57
CA VAL A 69 12.58 -4.00 -22.29
C VAL A 69 12.62 -4.25 -20.78
N SER A 70 13.59 -3.65 -20.10
CA SER A 70 13.77 -3.79 -18.65
C SER A 70 12.53 -3.32 -17.88
N GLU A 71 12.03 -2.10 -18.13
CA GLU A 71 10.87 -1.54 -17.44
C GLU A 71 9.59 -2.38 -17.68
N THR A 72 9.42 -2.91 -18.90
CA THR A 72 8.28 -3.76 -19.24
C THR A 72 8.33 -5.11 -18.51
N ALA A 73 9.51 -5.73 -18.46
CA ALA A 73 9.71 -6.99 -17.76
C ALA A 73 9.59 -6.83 -16.23
N VAL A 74 10.17 -5.77 -15.66
CA VAL A 74 9.99 -5.43 -14.23
C VAL A 74 8.52 -5.21 -13.90
N THR A 75 7.78 -4.50 -14.78
CA THR A 75 6.35 -4.29 -14.59
C THR A 75 5.59 -5.62 -14.60
N SER A 76 5.86 -6.49 -15.58
CA SER A 76 5.23 -7.81 -15.66
C SER A 76 5.55 -8.68 -14.43
N LEU A 77 6.81 -8.65 -13.97
CA LEU A 77 7.27 -9.41 -12.83
C LEU A 77 6.64 -8.94 -11.51
N TYR A 78 6.62 -7.63 -11.24
CA TYR A 78 6.09 -7.13 -9.97
C TYR A 78 4.57 -6.98 -10.00
N ARG A 79 4.00 -6.30 -11.00
CA ARG A 79 2.56 -5.99 -11.07
C ARG A 79 1.71 -7.20 -11.44
N ASN A 80 2.13 -7.97 -12.44
CA ASN A 80 1.29 -9.06 -12.94
C ASN A 80 1.49 -10.36 -12.13
N LEU A 81 2.72 -10.61 -11.67
CA LEU A 81 3.06 -11.83 -10.94
C LEU A 81 3.10 -11.66 -9.42
N ILE A 82 4.05 -10.89 -8.86
CA ILE A 82 4.24 -10.78 -7.41
C ILE A 82 3.02 -10.16 -6.72
N GLU A 83 2.49 -9.05 -7.23
CA GLU A 83 1.29 -8.41 -6.69
C GLU A 83 0.07 -9.30 -6.86
N GLY A 84 -0.05 -10.02 -7.98
CA GLY A 84 -1.11 -11.02 -8.18
C GLY A 84 -1.14 -12.08 -7.06
N PHE A 85 0.01 -12.62 -6.68
CA PHE A 85 0.13 -13.55 -5.56
C PHE A 85 -0.12 -12.89 -4.20
N CYS A 86 0.34 -11.65 -4.00
CA CYS A 86 0.16 -10.93 -2.74
C CYS A 86 -1.30 -10.59 -2.48
N ASP A 87 -2.01 -10.16 -3.51
CA ASP A 87 -3.39 -9.68 -3.45
C ASP A 87 -4.40 -10.83 -3.36
N ASP A 88 -3.98 -12.06 -3.62
CA ASP A 88 -4.84 -13.23 -3.39
C ASP A 88 -5.09 -13.48 -1.89
N PHE A 89 -4.17 -13.00 -1.03
CA PHE A 89 -4.20 -13.23 0.43
C PHE A 89 -4.26 -14.71 0.82
N SER A 90 -3.97 -15.66 -0.07
CA SER A 90 -3.95 -17.08 0.26
C SER A 90 -2.59 -17.54 0.80
N ASP A 91 -2.60 -18.68 1.49
CA ASP A 91 -1.37 -19.35 1.92
C ASP A 91 -0.52 -19.74 0.69
N SER A 92 -1.18 -20.16 -0.41
CA SER A 92 -0.55 -20.49 -1.69
C SER A 92 0.13 -19.27 -2.33
N GLY A 93 -0.63 -18.18 -2.49
CA GLY A 93 -0.13 -16.93 -3.05
C GLY A 93 1.06 -16.40 -2.27
N THR A 94 0.98 -16.40 -0.94
CA THR A 94 2.09 -15.97 -0.07
C THR A 94 3.35 -16.81 -0.26
N ARG A 95 3.22 -18.15 -0.34
CA ARG A 95 4.38 -19.04 -0.59
C ARG A 95 4.97 -18.82 -1.98
N ASN A 96 4.12 -18.67 -3.00
CA ASN A 96 4.56 -18.51 -4.38
C ASN A 96 5.19 -17.14 -4.64
N ALA A 97 4.69 -16.07 -4.01
CA ALA A 97 5.35 -14.76 -3.99
C ALA A 97 6.75 -14.86 -3.38
N ASN A 98 6.90 -15.50 -2.21
CA ASN A 98 8.20 -15.66 -1.57
C ASN A 98 9.16 -16.54 -2.38
N ARG A 99 8.67 -17.61 -3.02
CA ARG A 99 9.47 -18.45 -3.94
C ARG A 99 9.98 -17.66 -5.13
N ALA A 100 9.11 -16.85 -5.76
CA ALA A 100 9.51 -15.99 -6.85
C ALA A 100 10.54 -14.94 -6.38
N LEU A 101 10.31 -14.26 -5.26
CA LEU A 101 11.28 -13.30 -4.69
C LEU A 101 12.63 -13.95 -4.34
N ALA A 102 12.63 -15.16 -3.79
CA ALA A 102 13.85 -15.92 -3.50
C ALA A 102 14.60 -16.30 -4.78
N HIS A 103 13.88 -16.64 -5.86
CA HIS A 103 14.45 -16.89 -7.18
C HIS A 103 15.09 -15.61 -7.74
N LEU A 104 14.40 -14.48 -7.64
CA LEU A 104 14.89 -13.17 -8.07
C LEU A 104 16.20 -12.80 -7.34
N ILE A 105 16.25 -12.97 -6.02
CA ILE A 105 17.47 -12.73 -5.23
C ILE A 105 18.58 -13.71 -5.63
N SER A 106 18.24 -14.98 -5.89
CA SER A 106 19.22 -15.95 -6.36
C SER A 106 19.77 -15.59 -7.74
N PHE A 107 18.92 -15.10 -8.64
CA PHE A 107 19.33 -14.59 -9.95
C PHE A 107 20.27 -13.38 -9.82
N THR A 108 19.93 -12.39 -8.99
CA THR A 108 20.80 -11.21 -8.80
C THR A 108 22.16 -11.57 -8.22
N ARG A 109 22.24 -12.55 -7.32
CA ARG A 109 23.52 -13.07 -6.80
C ARG A 109 24.35 -13.78 -7.86
N ARG A 110 23.72 -14.52 -8.79
CA ARG A 110 24.44 -15.21 -9.89
C ARG A 110 25.06 -14.25 -10.88
N ILE A 111 24.37 -13.16 -11.24
CA ILE A 111 24.88 -12.17 -12.19
C ILE A 111 25.88 -11.19 -11.55
N SER A 112 25.90 -11.08 -10.23
CA SER A 112 26.82 -10.24 -9.47
C SER A 112 27.46 -11.03 -8.31
N PRO A 113 28.27 -12.06 -8.61
CA PRO A 113 28.94 -12.86 -7.59
C PRO A 113 29.91 -11.98 -6.80
N ASN A 114 29.98 -12.17 -5.47
CA ASN A 114 30.74 -11.30 -4.55
C ASN A 114 30.25 -9.84 -4.49
N GLY A 115 29.11 -9.51 -5.10
CA GLY A 115 28.43 -8.25 -4.91
C GLY A 115 28.04 -8.03 -3.44
N THR A 116 27.72 -6.80 -3.06
CA THR A 116 27.45 -6.45 -1.65
C THR A 116 26.32 -7.29 -1.03
N MET A 117 25.23 -7.54 -1.77
CA MET A 117 24.14 -8.41 -1.30
C MET A 117 24.60 -9.86 -1.10
N ASP A 118 25.38 -10.40 -2.04
CA ASP A 118 25.88 -11.77 -1.97
C ASP A 118 26.81 -11.97 -0.77
N ARG A 119 27.76 -11.04 -0.56
CA ARG A 119 28.66 -11.04 0.61
C ARG A 119 27.90 -10.98 1.92
N LEU A 120 26.97 -10.03 2.07
CA LEU A 120 26.20 -9.86 3.30
C LEU A 120 25.33 -11.08 3.63
N LEU A 121 24.72 -11.74 2.63
CA LEU A 121 23.94 -12.95 2.85
C LEU A 121 24.84 -14.15 3.21
N ASN A 122 25.99 -14.28 2.56
CA ASN A 122 26.97 -15.32 2.89
C ASN A 122 27.56 -15.15 4.30
N GLU A 123 27.84 -13.93 4.73
CA GLU A 123 28.34 -13.60 6.08
C GLU A 123 27.40 -14.07 7.20
N ILE A 124 26.09 -14.11 6.94
CA ILE A 124 25.07 -14.55 7.90
C ILE A 124 24.57 -15.98 7.64
N GLY A 125 25.26 -16.74 6.80
CA GLY A 125 24.98 -18.17 6.55
C GLY A 125 23.78 -18.44 5.63
N LEU A 126 23.36 -17.47 4.81
CA LEU A 126 22.27 -17.62 3.84
C LEU A 126 22.84 -17.76 2.41
N HIS A 127 23.16 -18.98 2.01
CA HIS A 127 23.91 -19.27 0.78
C HIS A 127 23.03 -19.47 -0.46
N SER A 128 21.73 -19.69 -0.26
CA SER A 128 20.79 -19.99 -1.34
C SER A 128 19.41 -19.35 -1.14
N GLY A 129 18.60 -19.31 -2.21
CA GLY A 129 17.19 -18.94 -2.12
C GLY A 129 16.39 -19.86 -1.20
N ASN A 130 16.79 -21.13 -1.08
CA ASN A 130 16.15 -22.07 -0.16
C ASN A 130 16.43 -21.71 1.30
N ASP A 131 17.63 -21.22 1.63
CA ASP A 131 17.96 -20.77 2.99
C ASP A 131 17.10 -19.56 3.39
N LEU A 132 16.84 -18.65 2.45
CA LEU A 132 15.91 -17.53 2.65
C LEU A 132 14.48 -18.01 2.95
N LEU A 133 13.99 -18.99 2.18
CA LEU A 133 12.66 -19.58 2.38
C LEU A 133 12.54 -20.32 3.71
N GLN A 134 13.57 -21.10 4.08
CA GLN A 134 13.62 -21.79 5.37
C GLN A 134 13.65 -20.80 6.53
N ARG A 135 14.43 -19.74 6.43
CA ARG A 135 14.42 -18.65 7.41
C ARG A 135 13.04 -18.02 7.52
N TRP A 136 12.44 -17.64 6.40
CA TRP A 136 11.09 -17.06 6.38
C TRP A 136 10.07 -17.96 7.09
N GLN A 137 10.13 -19.28 6.85
CA GLN A 137 9.28 -20.25 7.55
C GLN A 137 9.53 -20.30 9.06
N LYS A 138 10.78 -20.16 9.52
CA LYS A 138 11.12 -20.16 10.95
C LYS A 138 10.57 -18.94 11.69
N ILE A 139 10.57 -17.76 11.07
CA ILE A 139 10.11 -16.50 11.70
C ILE A 139 8.60 -16.24 11.52
N THR A 140 7.92 -17.02 10.69
CA THR A 140 6.48 -16.84 10.38
C THR A 140 5.57 -17.15 11.57
N PRO A 141 5.77 -18.25 12.33
CA PRO A 141 4.96 -18.51 13.51
C PRO A 141 5.13 -17.40 14.56
N PRO A 142 4.04 -16.82 15.08
CA PRO A 142 4.15 -15.83 16.13
C PRO A 142 4.71 -16.46 17.41
N ALA A 143 5.67 -15.80 18.04
CA ALA A 143 6.30 -16.23 19.28
C ALA A 143 5.99 -15.23 20.40
N PHE A 144 5.45 -15.73 21.52
CA PHE A 144 5.16 -14.90 22.69
C PHE A 144 6.42 -14.18 23.19
N ILE A 145 6.29 -12.89 23.47
CA ILE A 145 7.37 -12.04 23.96
C ILE A 145 7.38 -12.08 25.49
N PRO A 146 8.44 -12.61 26.14
CA PRO A 146 8.50 -12.70 27.59
C PRO A 146 8.50 -11.31 28.25
N ALA A 147 7.81 -11.19 29.39
CA ALA A 147 7.72 -9.93 30.14
C ALA A 147 9.08 -9.32 30.53
N ARG A 148 10.14 -10.14 30.65
CA ARG A 148 11.51 -9.64 30.89
C ARG A 148 11.96 -8.64 29.82
N LEU A 149 11.56 -8.85 28.56
CA LEU A 149 11.94 -7.98 27.45
C LEU A 149 11.27 -6.61 27.50
N GLN A 150 10.12 -6.49 28.20
CA GLN A 150 9.44 -5.20 28.37
C GLN A 150 10.33 -4.14 29.03
N LYS A 151 11.25 -4.57 29.91
CA LYS A 151 12.15 -3.70 30.66
C LYS A 151 13.52 -3.49 30.01
N THR A 152 13.89 -4.35 29.04
CA THR A 152 15.21 -4.31 28.40
C THR A 152 15.17 -3.63 27.05
N VAL A 153 14.09 -3.80 26.27
CA VAL A 153 14.00 -3.23 24.93
C VAL A 153 13.99 -1.70 25.00
N ARG A 154 14.98 -1.08 24.35
CA ARG A 154 15.16 0.38 24.22
C ARG A 154 14.87 0.87 22.80
N ARG A 155 14.94 -0.02 21.81
CA ARG A 155 14.76 0.30 20.39
C ARG A 155 13.87 -0.69 19.70
N ILE A 156 12.91 -0.18 18.96
CA ILE A 156 12.06 -0.96 18.08
C ILE A 156 12.18 -0.38 16.68
N VAL A 157 12.38 -1.24 15.68
CA VAL A 157 12.38 -0.83 14.28
C VAL A 157 11.19 -1.46 13.57
N ILE A 158 10.44 -0.65 12.84
CA ILE A 158 9.31 -1.10 12.02
C ILE A 158 9.56 -0.65 10.59
N PRO A 159 9.88 -1.56 9.66
CA PRO A 159 9.95 -1.23 8.25
C PRO A 159 8.54 -1.01 7.69
N SER A 160 8.33 0.11 7.02
CA SER A 160 7.05 0.44 6.40
C SER A 160 6.69 -0.57 5.30
N ARG A 161 5.39 -0.75 5.10
CA ARG A 161 4.83 -1.49 3.96
C ARG A 161 5.00 -0.79 2.61
N VAL A 162 5.54 0.45 2.61
CA VAL A 162 5.73 1.40 1.50
C VAL A 162 4.42 1.99 0.93
N SER A 163 3.28 1.43 1.33
CA SER A 163 1.95 1.90 0.96
C SER A 163 1.28 2.59 2.14
N ALA A 164 0.87 3.85 1.96
CA ALA A 164 0.22 4.67 2.98
C ALA A 164 -0.97 3.95 3.64
N GLY A 165 -1.86 3.32 2.87
CA GLY A 165 -3.00 2.57 3.42
C GLY A 165 -2.60 1.47 4.40
N ALA A 166 -1.59 0.66 4.05
CA ALA A 166 -1.08 -0.38 4.94
C ALA A 166 -0.42 0.20 6.20
N ASP A 167 0.31 1.31 6.08
CA ASP A 167 0.92 1.94 7.25
C ASP A 167 -0.13 2.54 8.18
N ILE A 168 -1.22 3.08 7.64
CA ILE A 168 -2.37 3.54 8.44
C ILE A 168 -3.03 2.34 9.14
N VAL A 169 -3.35 1.25 8.44
CA VAL A 169 -4.15 0.15 9.02
C VAL A 169 -3.35 -0.87 9.85
N ILE A 170 -2.04 -1.00 9.62
CA ILE A 170 -1.18 -1.97 10.31
C ILE A 170 -0.18 -1.23 11.20
N THR A 171 0.66 -0.38 10.61
CA THR A 171 1.79 0.26 11.30
C THR A 171 1.31 1.15 12.46
N SER A 172 0.18 1.84 12.33
CA SER A 172 -0.37 2.65 13.43
C SER A 172 -0.77 1.83 14.66
N ILE A 173 -1.44 0.69 14.46
CA ILE A 173 -1.88 -0.21 15.52
C ILE A 173 -0.67 -0.85 16.18
N LEU A 174 0.27 -1.33 15.34
CA LEU A 174 1.53 -1.91 15.75
C LEU A 174 2.30 -0.94 16.67
N ALA A 175 2.56 0.28 16.21
CA ALA A 175 3.31 1.26 16.97
C ALA A 175 2.63 1.60 18.31
N ARG A 176 1.31 1.81 18.32
CA ARG A 176 0.57 2.17 19.55
C ARG A 176 0.55 1.04 20.58
N ARG A 177 0.31 -0.21 20.15
CA ARG A 177 0.36 -1.39 21.04
C ARG A 177 1.77 -1.62 21.57
N LEU A 178 2.79 -1.41 20.75
CA LEU A 178 4.20 -1.56 21.16
C LEU A 178 4.65 -0.46 22.13
N LEU A 179 4.26 0.80 21.93
CA LEU A 179 4.54 1.89 22.88
C LEU A 179 3.92 1.63 24.26
N ALA A 180 2.75 0.99 24.30
CA ALA A 180 2.09 0.61 25.54
C ALA A 180 2.78 -0.59 26.23
N PHE A 181 3.24 -1.57 25.45
CA PHE A 181 3.89 -2.77 25.98
C PHE A 181 5.36 -2.56 26.36
N PHE A 182 6.08 -1.70 25.64
CA PHE A 182 7.48 -1.34 25.87
C PHE A 182 7.59 0.13 26.30
N PRO A 183 7.34 0.43 27.59
CA PRO A 183 7.21 1.80 28.06
C PRO A 183 8.51 2.61 27.99
N GLU A 184 9.68 1.97 27.84
CA GLU A 184 10.98 2.64 27.74
C GLU A 184 11.58 2.60 26.32
N ALA A 185 10.87 2.03 25.35
CA ALA A 185 11.37 1.90 23.99
C ALA A 185 11.03 3.13 23.15
N GLU A 186 11.98 3.54 22.31
CA GLU A 186 11.69 4.38 21.15
C GLU A 186 11.47 3.51 19.91
N ILE A 187 10.51 3.91 19.08
CA ILE A 187 10.18 3.26 17.82
C ILE A 187 10.77 4.07 16.68
N THR A 188 11.49 3.44 15.76
CA THR A 188 11.91 4.03 14.50
C THR A 188 11.15 3.38 13.35
N LEU A 189 10.30 4.17 12.67
CA LEU A 189 9.64 3.77 11.44
C LEU A 189 10.59 4.04 10.26
N ILE A 190 10.95 3.01 9.51
CA ILE A 190 11.83 3.13 8.34
C ILE A 190 10.98 3.09 7.07
N GLY A 191 11.03 4.12 6.23
CA GLY A 191 10.32 4.12 4.96
C GLY A 191 10.04 5.50 4.38
N PRO A 192 9.05 5.61 3.47
CA PRO A 192 8.81 6.81 2.68
C PRO A 192 8.35 8.01 3.51
N GLY A 193 8.40 9.20 2.90
CA GLY A 193 8.07 10.48 3.55
C GLY A 193 6.71 10.55 4.25
N HIS A 194 5.71 9.81 3.78
CA HIS A 194 4.36 9.84 4.36
C HIS A 194 4.29 9.38 5.82
N LEU A 195 5.29 8.64 6.32
CA LEU A 195 5.35 8.22 7.72
C LEU A 195 5.52 9.42 8.66
N GLY A 196 6.45 10.34 8.33
CA GLY A 196 6.62 11.58 9.08
C GLY A 196 5.39 12.50 8.99
N GLU A 197 4.67 12.43 7.88
CA GLU A 197 3.44 13.19 7.67
C GLU A 197 2.30 12.79 8.62
N ILE A 198 2.10 11.48 8.82
CA ILE A 198 0.92 10.96 9.53
C ILE A 198 1.22 10.48 10.96
N PHE A 199 2.49 10.36 11.37
CA PHE A 199 2.88 9.91 12.71
C PHE A 199 3.74 10.92 13.49
N SER A 200 3.97 12.11 12.95
CA SER A 200 4.87 13.12 13.55
C SER A 200 4.50 13.56 14.96
N ALA A 201 3.23 13.53 15.33
CA ALA A 201 2.80 13.97 16.66
C ALA A 201 2.81 12.86 17.73
N ILE A 202 3.24 11.64 17.40
CA ILE A 202 3.28 10.52 18.37
C ILE A 202 4.61 10.52 19.13
N PRO A 203 4.62 10.67 20.47
CA PRO A 203 5.85 10.66 21.25
C PRO A 203 6.63 9.37 21.11
N ARG A 204 7.97 9.47 21.10
CA ARG A 204 8.92 8.34 20.98
C ARG A 204 8.81 7.55 19.67
N ILE A 205 8.13 8.10 18.66
CA ILE A 205 8.20 7.60 17.30
C ILE A 205 9.10 8.53 16.49
N ASN A 206 10.16 7.96 15.93
CA ASN A 206 11.08 8.60 15.02
C ASN A 206 10.84 8.08 13.60
N HIS A 207 11.03 8.93 12.60
CA HIS A 207 10.97 8.52 11.19
C HIS A 207 12.38 8.54 10.58
N HIS A 208 12.77 7.43 9.97
CA HIS A 208 13.97 7.33 9.16
C HIS A 208 13.55 7.25 7.68
N LEU A 209 13.77 8.34 6.95
CA LEU A 209 13.42 8.43 5.53
C LEU A 209 14.22 7.38 4.74
N PHE A 210 13.50 6.47 4.11
CA PHE A 210 14.05 5.44 3.24
C PHE A 210 13.16 5.28 2.02
N GLU A 211 13.56 5.94 0.94
CA GLU A 211 12.85 5.91 -0.34
C GLU A 211 13.34 4.73 -1.19
N VAL A 212 12.39 3.89 -1.62
CA VAL A 212 12.64 2.85 -2.62
C VAL A 212 12.01 3.31 -3.92
N ARG A 213 12.79 3.22 -5.01
CA ARG A 213 12.29 3.58 -6.33
C ARG A 213 11.13 2.66 -6.70
N ARG A 214 9.95 3.27 -6.91
CA ARG A 214 8.74 2.59 -7.39
C ARG A 214 8.80 2.20 -8.87
N HIS A 215 9.79 2.67 -9.60
CA HIS A 215 10.06 2.36 -11.01
C HIS A 215 11.58 2.26 -11.18
N GLY A 216 12.04 1.43 -12.11
CA GLY A 216 13.46 1.21 -12.33
C GLY A 216 13.77 -0.24 -12.67
N SER A 217 15.05 -0.53 -12.82
CA SER A 217 15.55 -1.86 -13.16
C SER A 217 15.25 -2.88 -12.05
N LEU A 218 15.36 -4.17 -12.37
CA LEU A 218 15.29 -5.23 -11.35
C LEU A 218 16.30 -5.00 -10.22
N MET A 219 17.48 -4.47 -10.56
CA MET A 219 18.54 -4.19 -9.60
C MET A 219 18.15 -3.07 -8.63
N ASP A 220 17.49 -2.01 -9.09
CA ASP A 220 16.96 -0.95 -8.23
C ASP A 220 15.97 -1.49 -7.19
N ARG A 221 15.21 -2.54 -7.55
CA ARG A 221 14.18 -3.17 -6.71
C ARG A 221 14.73 -4.16 -5.68
N ILE A 222 15.96 -4.63 -5.84
CA ILE A 222 16.54 -5.69 -4.98
C ILE A 222 17.75 -5.16 -4.22
N LEU A 223 18.64 -4.41 -4.87
CA LEU A 223 19.90 -3.94 -4.30
C LEU A 223 19.76 -2.78 -3.32
N PHE A 224 18.55 -2.37 -2.93
CA PHE A 224 18.38 -1.42 -1.82
C PHE A 224 18.57 -2.09 -0.45
N TRP A 225 18.44 -3.41 -0.35
CA TRP A 225 18.51 -4.13 0.93
C TRP A 225 19.82 -3.94 1.72
N PRO A 226 21.03 -3.92 1.10
CA PRO A 226 22.27 -3.61 1.81
C PRO A 226 22.21 -2.26 2.55
N ARG A 227 21.69 -1.21 1.91
CA ARG A 227 21.51 0.13 2.51
C ARG A 227 20.47 0.13 3.63
N LEU A 228 19.44 -0.72 3.50
CA LEU A 228 18.42 -0.89 4.53
C LEU A 228 19.02 -1.55 5.78
N ILE A 229 19.80 -2.63 5.63
CA ILE A 229 20.50 -3.26 6.75
C ILE A 229 21.44 -2.27 7.43
N GLU A 230 22.20 -1.49 6.67
CA GLU A 230 23.10 -0.49 7.23
C GLU A 230 22.32 0.54 8.06
N SER A 231 21.16 0.99 7.57
CA SER A 231 20.27 1.88 8.33
C SER A 231 19.83 1.23 9.64
N VAL A 232 19.41 -0.04 9.61
CA VAL A 232 18.99 -0.78 10.82
C VAL A 232 20.16 -0.96 11.80
N ARG A 233 21.36 -1.29 11.30
CA ARG A 233 22.58 -1.41 12.12
C ARG A 233 22.94 -0.08 12.78
N ASN A 234 22.81 1.04 12.07
CA ASN A 234 23.06 2.36 12.62
C ASN A 234 22.06 2.73 13.71
N ILE A 235 20.76 2.48 13.48
CA ILE A 235 19.69 2.73 14.46
C ILE A 235 19.87 1.88 15.73
N THR A 236 20.44 0.68 15.60
CA THR A 236 20.62 -0.27 16.70
C THR A 236 22.05 -0.33 17.24
N SER A 237 22.92 0.59 16.81
CA SER A 237 24.32 0.63 17.19
C SER A 237 24.49 0.87 18.70
N GLY A 238 25.45 0.17 19.32
CA GLY A 238 25.74 0.29 20.74
C GLY A 238 24.73 -0.40 21.68
N LEU A 239 23.67 -1.02 21.15
CA LEU A 239 22.67 -1.73 21.94
C LEU A 239 23.02 -3.21 22.12
N GLY A 240 22.76 -3.71 23.32
CA GLY A 240 22.87 -5.13 23.67
C GLY A 240 21.86 -6.02 22.94
N PRO A 241 22.01 -7.36 23.01
CA PRO A 241 21.20 -8.27 22.21
C PRO A 241 19.69 -8.24 22.45
N ASP A 242 19.28 -7.92 23.67
CA ASP A 242 17.87 -7.88 24.10
C ASP A 242 17.33 -6.44 24.19
N GLU A 243 18.09 -5.45 23.71
CA GLU A 243 17.74 -4.03 23.77
C GLU A 243 17.12 -3.50 22.47
N ALA A 244 17.16 -4.29 21.39
CA ALA A 244 16.61 -3.91 20.10
C ALA A 244 15.76 -5.03 19.46
N MET A 245 14.59 -4.69 18.94
CA MET A 245 13.70 -5.62 18.23
C MET A 245 13.24 -5.06 16.88
N ILE A 246 13.00 -5.95 15.92
CA ILE A 246 12.40 -5.64 14.61
C ILE A 246 10.97 -6.19 14.60
N PHE A 247 9.99 -5.35 14.31
CA PHE A 247 8.62 -5.78 14.06
C PHE A 247 8.31 -5.52 12.59
N ASP A 248 8.34 -6.58 11.79
CA ASP A 248 8.18 -6.51 10.34
C ASP A 248 6.71 -6.77 9.95
N PRO A 249 5.97 -5.76 9.48
CA PRO A 249 4.55 -5.86 9.14
C PRO A 249 4.32 -6.47 7.74
N ASP A 250 5.12 -7.48 7.35
CA ASP A 250 5.11 -8.06 5.99
C ASP A 250 5.57 -7.05 4.91
N SER A 251 6.63 -6.31 5.25
CA SER A 251 7.13 -5.15 4.52
C SER A 251 7.67 -5.51 3.14
N ARG A 252 7.45 -4.62 2.16
CA ARG A 252 8.14 -4.71 0.86
C ARG A 252 9.64 -4.43 0.98
N LEU A 253 10.08 -3.73 2.02
CA LEU A 253 11.49 -3.41 2.27
C LEU A 253 12.29 -4.65 2.68
N SER A 254 11.69 -5.55 3.45
CA SER A 254 12.26 -6.87 3.80
C SER A 254 11.91 -7.96 2.78
N GLN A 255 11.37 -7.59 1.61
CA GLN A 255 10.88 -8.51 0.59
C GLN A 255 9.91 -9.54 1.19
N LEU A 256 8.91 -9.06 1.94
CA LEU A 256 7.87 -9.87 2.60
C LEU A 256 8.43 -10.74 3.73
N GLY A 257 9.41 -10.21 4.48
CA GLY A 257 10.11 -10.91 5.57
C GLY A 257 11.20 -11.89 5.10
N LEU A 258 11.40 -12.02 3.79
CA LEU A 258 12.33 -12.97 3.18
C LEU A 258 13.79 -12.62 3.49
N VAL A 259 14.18 -11.35 3.30
CA VAL A 259 15.56 -10.90 3.59
C VAL A 259 15.66 -10.35 5.02
N PRO A 260 16.66 -10.78 5.82
CA PRO A 260 16.77 -10.38 7.22
C PRO A 260 17.08 -8.89 7.38
N LEU A 261 16.57 -8.29 8.46
CA LEU A 261 16.99 -6.95 8.93
C LEU A 261 17.81 -7.02 10.22
N SER A 262 17.67 -8.12 10.95
CA SER A 262 18.41 -8.45 12.17
C SER A 262 18.43 -9.98 12.35
N ALA A 263 19.03 -10.43 13.44
CA ALA A 263 18.99 -11.84 13.83
C ALA A 263 17.55 -12.33 14.06
N GLU A 264 17.32 -13.63 13.83
CA GLU A 264 15.99 -14.25 13.90
C GLU A 264 15.32 -14.03 15.27
N PHE A 265 16.06 -14.21 16.36
CA PHE A 265 15.55 -14.03 17.73
C PHE A 265 15.14 -12.59 18.08
N ARG A 266 15.52 -11.60 17.27
CA ARG A 266 15.11 -10.20 17.42
C ARG A 266 13.98 -9.80 16.48
N THR A 267 13.53 -10.70 15.62
CA THR A 267 12.59 -10.40 14.54
C THR A 267 11.21 -10.99 14.83
N CYS A 268 10.22 -10.12 14.95
CA CYS A 268 8.80 -10.47 14.96
C CYS A 268 8.21 -10.18 13.59
N HIS A 269 8.01 -11.19 12.76
CA HIS A 269 7.36 -11.03 11.45
C HIS A 269 5.86 -11.25 11.57
N PHE A 270 5.09 -10.30 11.06
CA PHE A 270 3.64 -10.41 10.94
C PHE A 270 3.31 -10.92 9.55
N PRO A 271 2.86 -12.19 9.39
CA PRO A 271 2.49 -12.73 8.09
C PRO A 271 1.10 -12.23 7.65
N SER A 272 0.97 -10.91 7.41
CA SER A 272 -0.29 -10.21 7.19
C SER A 272 -1.13 -10.79 6.04
N ARG A 273 -0.47 -11.37 5.03
CA ARG A 273 -1.14 -11.97 3.87
C ARG A 273 -1.77 -13.32 4.19
N SER A 274 -1.06 -14.21 4.88
CA SER A 274 -1.50 -15.60 5.12
C SER A 274 -2.23 -15.79 6.45
N MET A 275 -2.00 -14.94 7.46
CA MET A 275 -2.57 -15.13 8.80
C MET A 275 -4.10 -15.26 8.76
N LYS A 276 -4.62 -16.36 9.31
CA LYS A 276 -6.06 -16.63 9.39
C LYS A 276 -6.65 -15.89 10.59
N SER A 277 -7.81 -15.25 10.41
CA SER A 277 -8.61 -14.72 11.53
C SER A 277 -9.23 -15.91 12.28
N GLY A 278 -9.08 -15.96 13.60
CA GLY A 278 -9.57 -17.08 14.44
C GLY A 278 -11.09 -17.30 14.39
N SER A 279 -11.85 -16.28 13.99
CA SER A 279 -13.25 -16.35 13.61
C SER A 279 -13.37 -15.77 12.20
N ARG A 280 -13.99 -16.52 11.28
CA ARG A 280 -14.15 -16.19 9.85
C ARG A 280 -14.37 -14.69 9.63
N LYS A 281 -13.54 -14.09 8.77
CA LYS A 281 -13.44 -12.68 8.40
C LYS A 281 -12.57 -11.81 9.33
N GLY A 282 -11.71 -10.98 8.74
CA GLY A 282 -10.91 -9.99 9.45
C GLY A 282 -10.12 -9.08 8.50
N SER A 283 -10.44 -7.78 8.56
CA SER A 283 -9.64 -6.72 7.94
C SER A 283 -8.20 -6.73 8.44
N LEU A 284 -7.28 -6.10 7.71
CA LEU A 284 -5.88 -5.98 8.10
C LEU A 284 -5.72 -5.38 9.50
N SER A 285 -6.53 -4.39 9.86
CA SER A 285 -6.56 -3.82 11.21
C SER A 285 -6.93 -4.87 12.27
N ALA A 286 -7.94 -5.69 12.00
CA ALA A 286 -8.41 -6.70 12.94
C ALA A 286 -7.35 -7.81 13.14
N ILE A 287 -6.77 -8.33 12.05
CA ILE A 287 -5.73 -9.36 12.17
C ILE A 287 -4.42 -8.82 12.75
N THR A 288 -4.12 -7.53 12.60
CA THR A 288 -2.98 -6.90 13.27
C THR A 288 -3.15 -6.95 14.80
N ASN A 289 -4.35 -6.61 15.31
CA ASN A 289 -4.64 -6.74 16.74
C ASN A 289 -4.54 -8.20 17.22
N GLN A 290 -5.10 -9.15 16.46
CA GLN A 290 -5.03 -10.58 16.80
C GLN A 290 -3.59 -11.09 16.84
N TRP A 291 -2.75 -10.69 15.88
CA TRP A 291 -1.33 -11.04 15.88
C TRP A 291 -0.60 -10.48 17.10
N LEU A 292 -0.91 -9.23 17.47
CA LEU A 292 -0.34 -8.60 18.66
C LEU A 292 -0.80 -9.25 19.95
N ASP A 293 -2.00 -9.82 20.00
CA ASP A 293 -2.45 -10.61 21.15
C ASP A 293 -1.66 -11.91 21.31
N LEU A 294 -1.23 -12.52 20.20
CA LEU A 294 -0.36 -13.72 20.24
C LEU A 294 1.06 -13.40 20.72
N LEU A 295 1.58 -12.21 20.38
CA LEU A 295 2.92 -11.79 20.79
C LEU A 295 2.97 -11.21 22.20
N LEU A 296 2.04 -10.31 22.53
CA LEU A 296 2.07 -9.44 23.70
C LEU A 296 1.12 -9.91 24.81
N GLY A 297 0.31 -10.93 24.54
CA GLY A 297 -0.87 -11.25 25.34
C GLY A 297 -2.07 -10.36 24.99
N LYS A 298 -3.26 -10.74 25.49
CA LYS A 298 -4.51 -10.01 25.22
C LYS A 298 -4.38 -8.54 25.64
N GLY A 299 -4.69 -7.65 24.72
CA GLY A 299 -4.69 -6.20 24.96
C GLY A 299 -5.92 -5.52 24.36
N PRO A 300 -5.98 -4.17 24.42
CA PRO A 300 -7.07 -3.43 23.83
C PRO A 300 -7.09 -3.61 22.31
N HIS A 301 -8.28 -3.77 21.75
CA HIS A 301 -8.48 -3.72 20.30
C HIS A 301 -8.41 -2.25 19.85
N LEU A 302 -7.41 -1.91 19.03
CA LEU A 302 -7.23 -0.55 18.53
C LEU A 302 -7.71 -0.44 17.08
N SER A 303 -8.49 0.61 16.80
CA SER A 303 -8.71 1.09 15.44
C SER A 303 -7.44 1.76 14.90
N PRO A 304 -7.26 1.81 13.56
CA PRO A 304 -6.26 2.67 12.93
C PRO A 304 -6.30 4.08 13.49
N ALA A 305 -5.15 4.74 13.59
CA ALA A 305 -5.08 6.13 14.00
C ALA A 305 -3.89 6.83 13.33
N VAL A 306 -4.06 8.11 13.04
CA VAL A 306 -2.98 8.98 12.56
C VAL A 306 -2.88 10.20 13.48
N SER A 307 -1.70 10.81 13.52
CA SER A 307 -1.43 12.01 14.29
C SER A 307 -0.55 12.96 13.46
N PRO A 308 -1.16 13.69 12.52
CA PRO A 308 -0.46 14.72 11.75
C PRO A 308 0.12 15.81 12.64
N GLY A 309 1.10 16.56 12.13
CA GLY A 309 1.70 17.68 12.84
C GLY A 309 0.68 18.79 13.16
N ARG A 310 0.88 19.48 14.30
CA ARG A 310 -0.02 20.55 14.79
C ARG A 310 -0.24 21.68 13.78
N GLU A 311 0.77 22.02 12.99
CA GLU A 311 0.68 23.02 11.92
C GLU A 311 -0.40 22.66 10.91
N LYS A 312 -0.39 21.41 10.42
CA LYS A 312 -1.36 20.92 9.42
C LYS A 312 -2.78 20.87 9.97
N ILE A 313 -2.92 20.43 11.23
CA ILE A 313 -4.19 20.45 11.94
C ILE A 313 -4.71 21.89 12.04
N SER A 314 -3.89 22.83 12.51
CA SER A 314 -4.29 24.23 12.70
C SER A 314 -4.65 24.91 11.37
N ALA A 315 -3.92 24.61 10.30
CA ALA A 315 -4.18 25.12 8.96
C ALA A 315 -5.51 24.59 8.39
N ALA A 316 -5.78 23.28 8.52
CA ALA A 316 -7.04 22.68 8.11
C ALA A 316 -8.23 23.21 8.94
N ASP A 317 -8.08 23.29 10.27
CA ASP A 317 -9.13 23.81 11.15
C ASP A 317 -9.50 25.25 10.81
N SER A 318 -8.50 26.11 10.59
CA SER A 318 -8.72 27.52 10.21
C SER A 318 -9.42 27.65 8.86
N PHE A 319 -9.00 26.83 7.89
CA PHE A 319 -9.62 26.80 6.56
C PHE A 319 -11.07 26.32 6.62
N LEU A 320 -11.34 25.20 7.28
CA LEU A 320 -12.68 24.65 7.42
C LEU A 320 -13.60 25.60 8.20
N ALA A 321 -13.11 26.24 9.27
CA ALA A 321 -13.85 27.27 9.99
C ALA A 321 -14.20 28.46 9.10
N THR A 322 -13.30 28.88 8.21
CA THR A 322 -13.56 29.94 7.22
C THR A 322 -14.69 29.54 6.27
N LEU A 323 -14.68 28.31 5.75
CA LEU A 323 -15.78 27.81 4.91
C LEU A 323 -17.13 27.86 5.65
N ARG A 324 -17.16 27.43 6.92
CA ARG A 324 -18.36 27.50 7.76
C ARG A 324 -18.84 28.93 7.98
N ASN A 325 -17.92 29.84 8.28
CA ASN A 325 -18.22 31.26 8.50
C ASN A 325 -18.80 31.94 7.24
N ASN A 326 -18.38 31.49 6.05
CA ASN A 326 -18.96 31.95 4.79
C ASN A 326 -20.36 31.37 4.50
N GLY A 327 -20.88 30.51 5.38
CA GLY A 327 -22.24 29.96 5.31
C GLY A 327 -22.31 28.53 4.78
N CYS A 328 -21.19 27.83 4.63
CA CYS A 328 -21.18 26.42 4.22
C CYS A 328 -21.75 25.52 5.33
N LYS A 329 -22.79 24.75 5.02
CA LYS A 329 -23.44 23.80 5.95
C LYS A 329 -22.90 22.38 5.83
N HIS A 330 -22.36 21.98 4.68
CA HIS A 330 -21.79 20.65 4.48
C HIS A 330 -20.42 20.71 3.80
N ILE A 331 -19.42 20.06 4.39
CA ILE A 331 -18.08 19.93 3.82
C ILE A 331 -17.82 18.45 3.56
N LEU A 332 -17.63 18.10 2.31
CA LEU A 332 -17.29 16.75 1.86
C LEU A 332 -15.85 16.73 1.36
N ILE A 333 -15.08 15.69 1.72
CA ILE A 333 -13.79 15.42 1.07
C ILE A 333 -14.00 14.31 0.05
N ALA A 334 -13.60 14.55 -1.21
CA ALA A 334 -13.58 13.53 -2.25
C ALA A 334 -12.15 13.23 -2.69
N ASN A 335 -11.80 11.95 -2.83
CA ASN A 335 -10.54 11.50 -3.43
C ASN A 335 -10.84 10.38 -4.43
N PHE A 336 -10.61 10.66 -5.71
CA PHE A 336 -10.78 9.69 -6.79
C PHE A 336 -9.44 9.07 -7.24
N GLY A 337 -8.35 9.30 -6.51
CA GLY A 337 -7.04 8.71 -6.78
C GLY A 337 -7.04 7.20 -6.56
N VAL A 338 -6.46 6.45 -7.50
CA VAL A 338 -6.39 4.98 -7.46
C VAL A 338 -4.96 4.45 -7.34
N GLY A 339 -3.97 5.34 -7.18
CA GLY A 339 -2.57 4.96 -6.98
C GLY A 339 -1.94 4.25 -8.18
N GLY A 340 -2.44 4.52 -9.39
CA GLY A 340 -1.97 3.94 -10.64
C GLY A 340 -2.55 2.56 -10.98
N ASP A 341 -3.60 2.11 -10.28
CA ASP A 341 -4.35 0.89 -10.60
C ASP A 341 -5.75 1.22 -11.13
N GLU A 342 -5.85 1.39 -12.45
CA GLU A 342 -7.09 1.76 -13.15
C GLU A 342 -8.26 0.79 -12.89
N ARG A 343 -7.97 -0.47 -12.53
CA ARG A 343 -9.01 -1.46 -12.19
C ARG A 343 -9.84 -1.04 -10.99
N LYS A 344 -9.27 -0.25 -10.08
CA LYS A 344 -9.95 0.28 -8.89
C LYS A 344 -10.87 1.47 -9.21
N GLN A 345 -10.76 2.01 -10.42
CA GLN A 345 -11.58 3.11 -10.87
C GLN A 345 -12.86 2.56 -11.50
N VAL A 346 -13.99 3.19 -11.20
CA VAL A 346 -15.23 2.94 -11.95
C VAL A 346 -15.15 3.71 -13.27
N ALA A 347 -15.65 3.11 -14.35
CA ALA A 347 -15.63 3.73 -15.67
C ALA A 347 -16.33 5.10 -15.70
N ASP A 348 -15.84 5.98 -16.58
CA ASP A 348 -16.49 7.25 -16.88
C ASP A 348 -17.93 7.04 -17.39
N PRO A 349 -18.89 7.93 -17.06
CA PRO A 349 -18.72 9.21 -16.37
C PRO A 349 -19.00 9.18 -14.85
N PHE A 350 -18.74 8.08 -14.14
CA PHE A 350 -19.14 7.93 -12.72
C PHE A 350 -18.72 9.10 -11.81
N GLU A 351 -17.45 9.52 -11.86
CA GLU A 351 -16.91 10.59 -11.01
C GLU A 351 -17.62 11.94 -11.22
N GLU A 352 -18.01 12.23 -12.46
CA GLU A 352 -18.81 13.41 -12.80
C GLU A 352 -20.23 13.29 -12.22
N ARG A 353 -20.88 12.13 -12.43
CA ARG A 353 -22.24 11.89 -11.96
C ARG A 353 -22.37 12.01 -10.45
N ILE A 354 -21.42 11.47 -9.69
CA ILE A 354 -21.47 11.58 -8.23
C ILE A 354 -21.25 13.01 -7.75
N LEU A 355 -20.33 13.77 -8.36
CA LEU A 355 -20.13 15.18 -8.02
C LEU A 355 -21.38 16.01 -8.31
N ASP A 356 -22.02 15.82 -9.47
CA ASP A 356 -23.27 16.49 -9.82
C ASP A 356 -24.36 16.26 -8.77
N ARG A 357 -24.50 15.01 -8.30
CA ARG A 357 -25.52 14.62 -7.31
C ARG A 357 -25.25 15.28 -5.96
N LEU A 358 -23.99 15.28 -5.52
CA LEU A 358 -23.59 15.89 -4.25
C LEU A 358 -23.69 17.42 -4.27
N LEU A 359 -23.44 18.05 -5.42
CA LEU A 359 -23.57 19.50 -5.61
C LEU A 359 -25.02 19.97 -5.73
N THR A 360 -26.02 19.08 -5.85
CA THR A 360 -27.44 19.50 -5.72
C THR A 360 -27.79 19.96 -4.30
N ARG A 361 -26.96 19.61 -3.29
CA ARG A 361 -27.19 19.98 -1.90
C ARG A 361 -26.78 21.43 -1.65
N GLU A 362 -27.74 22.27 -1.27
CA GLU A 362 -27.46 23.68 -0.96
C GLU A 362 -26.42 23.85 0.15
N ASN A 363 -25.57 24.87 0.01
CA ASN A 363 -24.52 25.23 0.98
C ASN A 363 -23.53 24.07 1.25
N CYS A 364 -23.36 23.18 0.27
CA CYS A 364 -22.35 22.12 0.27
C CYS A 364 -21.07 22.57 -0.45
N ILE A 365 -19.91 22.36 0.18
CA ILE A 365 -18.59 22.47 -0.46
C ILE A 365 -17.98 21.08 -0.55
N ILE A 366 -17.55 20.70 -1.75
CA ILE A 366 -16.74 19.50 -1.98
C ILE A 366 -15.28 19.94 -2.10
N ILE A 367 -14.42 19.44 -1.21
CA ILE A 367 -12.97 19.55 -1.35
C ILE A 367 -12.49 18.30 -2.09
N LEU A 368 -12.07 18.48 -3.33
CA LEU A 368 -11.60 17.40 -4.20
C LEU A 368 -10.07 17.31 -4.15
N ASP A 369 -9.57 16.24 -3.54
CA ASP A 369 -8.14 15.95 -3.52
C ASP A 369 -7.62 15.71 -4.94
N MET A 370 -6.59 16.46 -5.30
CA MET A 370 -6.00 16.46 -6.64
C MET A 370 -4.89 15.42 -6.79
N GLY A 371 -4.45 14.81 -5.67
CA GLY A 371 -3.29 13.94 -5.65
C GLY A 371 -1.98 14.68 -5.97
N CYS A 372 -0.89 13.92 -6.00
CA CYS A 372 0.44 14.45 -6.31
C CYS A 372 0.94 14.07 -7.72
N GLY A 373 0.25 13.18 -8.43
CA GLY A 373 0.60 12.74 -9.79
C GLY A 373 0.07 13.68 -10.87
N SER A 374 0.81 13.83 -11.97
CA SER A 374 0.39 14.67 -13.11
C SER A 374 -0.91 14.19 -13.77
N GLU A 375 -1.11 12.88 -13.84
CA GLU A 375 -2.31 12.26 -14.40
C GLU A 375 -3.53 12.46 -13.50
N GLU A 376 -3.41 12.17 -12.21
CA GLU A 376 -4.46 12.41 -11.21
C GLU A 376 -4.86 13.89 -11.20
N LYS A 377 -3.87 14.80 -11.21
CA LYS A 377 -4.11 16.24 -11.29
C LYS A 377 -4.84 16.62 -12.57
N SER A 378 -4.43 16.09 -13.73
CA SER A 378 -5.10 16.37 -15.01
C SER A 378 -6.55 15.90 -15.03
N ARG A 379 -6.83 14.72 -14.50
CA ARG A 379 -8.20 14.18 -14.39
C ARG A 379 -9.05 15.03 -13.45
N THR A 380 -8.55 15.37 -12.27
CA THR A 380 -9.25 16.22 -11.31
C THR A 380 -9.50 17.63 -11.86
N GLU A 381 -8.56 18.20 -12.62
CA GLU A 381 -8.78 19.49 -13.31
C GLU A 381 -9.91 19.42 -14.34
N LYS A 382 -10.08 18.29 -15.06
CA LYS A 382 -11.23 18.09 -15.95
C LYS A 382 -12.56 18.08 -15.17
N LEU A 383 -12.59 17.47 -13.99
CA LEU A 383 -13.78 17.47 -13.12
C LEU A 383 -14.13 18.89 -12.64
N LEU A 384 -13.11 19.67 -12.19
CA LEU A 384 -13.31 21.07 -11.82
C LEU A 384 -13.83 21.92 -12.98
N ALA A 385 -13.27 21.72 -14.19
CA ALA A 385 -13.74 22.41 -15.38
C ALA A 385 -15.20 22.07 -15.68
N LYS A 386 -15.61 20.79 -15.62
CA LYS A 386 -17.00 20.38 -15.83
C LYS A 386 -17.95 21.01 -14.81
N ALA A 387 -17.59 20.99 -13.52
CA ALA A 387 -18.38 21.64 -12.48
C ALA A 387 -18.54 23.15 -12.73
N SER A 388 -17.48 23.83 -13.19
CA SER A 388 -17.55 25.24 -13.57
C SER A 388 -18.48 25.48 -14.77
N HIS A 389 -18.46 24.61 -15.79
CA HIS A 389 -19.38 24.71 -16.94
C HIS A 389 -20.83 24.47 -16.52
N ALA A 390 -21.07 23.66 -15.49
CA ALA A 390 -22.38 23.46 -14.88
C ALA A 390 -22.83 24.63 -13.97
N GLY A 391 -22.02 25.68 -13.83
CA GLY A 391 -22.36 26.89 -13.08
C GLY A 391 -21.95 26.90 -11.61
N TYR A 392 -21.23 25.87 -11.13
CA TYR A 392 -20.75 25.83 -9.76
C TYR A 392 -19.49 26.70 -9.58
N ALA A 393 -19.39 27.35 -8.41
CA ALA A 393 -18.19 28.06 -8.03
C ALA A 393 -17.03 27.08 -7.84
N ILE A 394 -15.84 27.46 -8.33
CA ILE A 394 -14.64 26.64 -8.20
C ILE A 394 -13.50 27.44 -7.56
N ALA A 395 -12.65 26.77 -6.79
CA ALA A 395 -11.37 27.32 -6.38
C ALA A 395 -10.28 26.26 -6.24
N ARG A 396 -9.05 26.68 -5.94
CA ARG A 396 -7.89 25.81 -5.74
C ARG A 396 -7.11 26.25 -4.52
N THR A 397 -6.56 25.29 -3.80
CA THR A 397 -5.64 25.54 -2.68
C THR A 397 -4.59 24.44 -2.58
N ASN A 398 -3.59 24.65 -1.73
CA ASN A 398 -2.55 23.70 -1.43
C ASN A 398 -2.06 23.89 0.01
N ASP A 399 -1.17 23.00 0.50
CA ASP A 399 -0.65 23.05 1.87
C ASP A 399 -0.15 24.44 2.31
N ARG A 400 0.46 25.22 1.41
CA ARG A 400 1.05 26.53 1.73
C ARG A 400 0.02 27.64 1.83
N GLU A 401 -1.06 27.54 1.05
CA GLU A 401 -2.08 28.60 0.93
C GLU A 401 -3.27 28.35 1.85
N MET A 402 -3.53 27.09 2.23
CA MET A 402 -4.74 26.64 2.92
C MET A 402 -5.09 27.48 4.15
N ALA A 403 -4.13 27.78 5.02
CA ALA A 403 -4.38 28.50 6.27
C ALA A 403 -4.94 29.94 6.08
N GLY A 404 -4.59 30.59 4.96
CA GLY A 404 -5.06 31.95 4.63
C GLY A 404 -6.10 31.98 3.52
N PHE A 405 -6.55 30.81 3.05
CA PHE A 405 -7.41 30.71 1.88
C PHE A 405 -8.88 30.98 2.27
N ASN A 406 -9.47 32.02 1.67
CA ASN A 406 -10.85 32.45 1.94
C ASN A 406 -11.66 32.51 0.62
N PRO A 407 -12.32 31.42 0.21
CA PRO A 407 -13.19 31.44 -0.95
C PRO A 407 -14.50 32.17 -0.64
N GLU A 408 -14.84 33.18 -1.45
CA GLU A 408 -16.07 34.00 -1.31
C GLU A 408 -17.34 33.27 -1.81
N PHE A 409 -17.46 31.97 -1.54
CA PHE A 409 -18.66 31.19 -1.84
C PHE A 409 -18.90 30.14 -0.76
N LYS A 410 -20.18 29.83 -0.54
CA LYS A 410 -20.66 28.83 0.44
C LYS A 410 -21.04 27.49 -0.17
N HIS A 411 -20.98 27.41 -1.50
CA HIS A 411 -21.44 26.27 -2.28
C HIS A 411 -20.60 26.14 -3.55
N GLY A 412 -20.04 24.95 -3.80
CA GLY A 412 -19.15 24.72 -4.94
C GLY A 412 -18.11 23.64 -4.69
N ILE A 413 -17.02 23.69 -5.44
CA ILE A 413 -15.95 22.69 -5.39
C ILE A 413 -14.57 23.34 -5.28
N ILE A 414 -13.70 22.79 -4.42
CA ILE A 414 -12.35 23.29 -4.19
C ILE A 414 -11.37 22.16 -4.51
N GLY A 415 -10.51 22.36 -5.51
CA GLY A 415 -9.39 21.45 -5.78
C GLY A 415 -8.27 21.66 -4.76
N ALA A 416 -7.92 20.63 -4.00
CA ALA A 416 -6.86 20.70 -2.98
C ALA A 416 -5.67 19.81 -3.37
N CYS A 417 -4.48 20.41 -3.50
CA CYS A 417 -3.23 19.68 -3.66
C CYS A 417 -2.49 19.63 -2.33
N THR A 418 -2.65 18.54 -1.58
CA THR A 418 -2.20 18.46 -0.18
C THR A 418 -1.30 17.27 0.08
N SER A 419 -0.43 17.40 1.08
CA SER A 419 0.28 16.27 1.66
C SER A 419 -0.69 15.32 2.38
N LEU A 420 -0.26 14.07 2.61
CA LEU A 420 -1.09 13.08 3.28
C LEU A 420 -1.48 13.52 4.71
N GLY A 421 -0.60 14.25 5.40
CA GLY A 421 -0.89 14.80 6.73
C GLY A 421 -1.98 15.88 6.70
N SER A 422 -1.95 16.77 5.71
CA SER A 422 -2.98 17.80 5.52
C SER A 422 -4.30 17.21 5.05
N LEU A 423 -4.27 16.22 4.14
CA LEU A 423 -5.48 15.49 3.76
C LEU A 423 -6.11 14.80 4.97
N ALA A 424 -5.32 14.18 5.84
CA ALA A 424 -5.82 13.60 7.08
C ALA A 424 -6.50 14.64 7.99
N ALA A 425 -5.92 15.83 8.10
CA ALA A 425 -6.49 16.94 8.88
C ALA A 425 -7.78 17.49 8.26
N LEU A 426 -7.84 17.65 6.93
CA LEU A 426 -9.04 18.04 6.21
C LEU A 426 -10.17 17.02 6.38
N ILE A 427 -9.85 15.73 6.26
CA ILE A 427 -10.82 14.65 6.48
C ILE A 427 -11.35 14.69 7.91
N ALA A 428 -10.50 14.93 8.91
CA ALA A 428 -10.89 14.96 10.32
C ALA A 428 -11.95 16.02 10.63
N GLY A 429 -11.93 17.17 9.94
CA GLY A 429 -12.89 18.24 10.13
C GLY A 429 -14.07 18.25 9.13
N ALA A 430 -14.14 17.29 8.22
CA ALA A 430 -15.22 17.16 7.24
C ALA A 430 -16.42 16.38 7.78
N ASP A 431 -17.59 16.55 7.14
CA ASP A 431 -18.79 15.82 7.53
C ASP A 431 -18.80 14.38 7.00
N CYS A 432 -18.22 14.16 5.82
CA CYS A 432 -18.06 12.84 5.22
C CYS A 432 -16.92 12.83 4.19
N TYR A 433 -16.28 11.68 4.05
CA TYR A 433 -15.31 11.36 3.02
C TYR A 433 -15.94 10.46 1.94
N LEU A 434 -15.57 10.67 0.68
CA LEU A 434 -15.89 9.82 -0.46
C LEU A 434 -14.60 9.45 -1.20
N GLY A 435 -14.45 8.18 -1.59
CA GLY A 435 -13.40 7.82 -2.54
C GLY A 435 -13.40 6.34 -2.93
N TYR A 436 -12.34 5.92 -3.62
CA TYR A 436 -12.09 4.52 -3.96
C TYR A 436 -11.28 3.79 -2.88
N ASP A 437 -10.96 2.51 -3.14
CA ASP A 437 -10.00 1.70 -2.36
C ASP A 437 -8.56 2.26 -2.44
N SER A 438 -8.35 3.39 -1.74
CA SER A 438 -7.10 4.14 -1.67
C SER A 438 -6.71 4.43 -0.22
N SER A 439 -5.64 5.20 0.01
CA SER A 439 -5.27 5.58 1.38
C SER A 439 -6.32 6.45 2.09
N GLY A 440 -7.16 7.18 1.36
CA GLY A 440 -8.10 8.13 1.97
C GLY A 440 -9.21 7.48 2.80
N GLN A 441 -9.74 6.30 2.40
CA GLN A 441 -10.71 5.56 3.24
C GLN A 441 -10.12 5.17 4.60
N HIS A 442 -8.83 4.85 4.62
CA HIS A 442 -8.13 4.47 5.84
C HIS A 442 -7.82 5.69 6.70
N LEU A 443 -7.53 6.84 6.08
CA LEU A 443 -7.44 8.12 6.79
C LEU A 443 -8.77 8.46 7.46
N ALA A 444 -9.89 8.40 6.72
CA ALA A 444 -11.23 8.65 7.27
C ALA A 444 -11.54 7.76 8.46
N THR A 445 -11.23 6.45 8.34
CA THR A 445 -11.32 5.51 9.47
C THR A 445 -10.43 5.94 10.64
N ALA A 446 -9.18 6.34 10.37
CA ALA A 446 -8.19 6.68 11.39
C ALA A 446 -8.49 7.98 12.14
N VAL A 447 -9.22 8.91 11.52
CA VAL A 447 -9.66 10.17 12.14
C VAL A 447 -11.15 10.16 12.52
N SER A 448 -11.82 9.01 12.38
CA SER A 448 -13.23 8.79 12.75
C SER A 448 -14.27 9.61 11.97
N THR A 449 -13.94 10.04 10.76
CA THR A 449 -14.87 10.71 9.83
C THR A 449 -15.70 9.67 9.09
N PRO A 450 -17.02 9.86 8.92
CA PRO A 450 -17.83 9.03 8.04
C PRO A 450 -17.21 8.87 6.67
N SER A 451 -17.31 7.69 6.09
CA SER A 451 -16.75 7.45 4.77
C SER A 451 -17.65 6.58 3.93
N VAL A 452 -17.81 6.94 2.66
CA VAL A 452 -18.34 6.04 1.63
C VAL A 452 -17.20 5.68 0.69
N THR A 453 -16.90 4.39 0.59
CA THR A 453 -15.86 3.86 -0.30
C THR A 453 -16.48 3.04 -1.41
N VAL A 454 -16.26 3.45 -2.67
CA VAL A 454 -16.60 2.63 -3.83
C VAL A 454 -15.43 1.68 -4.10
N PHE A 455 -15.64 0.40 -3.88
CA PHE A 455 -14.57 -0.60 -3.91
C PHE A 455 -14.67 -1.41 -5.20
N ALA A 456 -14.03 -0.93 -6.27
CA ALA A 456 -13.96 -1.61 -7.56
C ALA A 456 -12.66 -2.40 -7.74
N GLY A 457 -12.67 -3.35 -8.69
CA GLY A 457 -11.45 -4.04 -9.15
C GLY A 457 -10.81 -5.01 -8.16
N TYR A 458 -11.51 -5.40 -7.09
CA TYR A 458 -10.99 -6.37 -6.13
C TYR A 458 -10.91 -7.77 -6.74
N ARG A 459 -9.79 -8.46 -6.53
CA ARG A 459 -9.52 -9.77 -7.16
C ARG A 459 -10.39 -10.90 -6.62
N ASN A 460 -10.69 -10.87 -5.33
CA ASN A 460 -11.47 -11.88 -4.64
C ASN A 460 -12.09 -11.28 -3.37
N SER A 461 -13.03 -11.99 -2.76
CA SER A 461 -13.72 -11.54 -1.53
C SER A 461 -12.76 -11.32 -0.35
N ARG A 462 -11.65 -12.06 -0.28
CA ARG A 462 -10.63 -11.91 0.76
C ARG A 462 -9.87 -10.59 0.61
N PHE A 463 -9.55 -10.16 -0.61
CA PHE A 463 -8.94 -8.85 -0.85
C PHE A 463 -9.85 -7.73 -0.35
N LEU A 464 -11.13 -7.77 -0.75
CA LEU A 464 -12.14 -6.81 -0.29
C LEU A 464 -12.21 -6.80 1.25
N GLU A 465 -12.32 -7.96 1.88
CA GLU A 465 -12.39 -8.09 3.33
C GLU A 465 -11.15 -7.51 4.04
N ARG A 466 -9.95 -7.76 3.50
CA ARG A 466 -8.68 -7.33 4.10
C ARG A 466 -8.51 -5.82 4.09
N TRP A 467 -8.90 -5.18 3.00
CA TRP A 467 -8.77 -3.74 2.81
C TRP A 467 -10.01 -2.97 3.22
N SER A 468 -11.14 -3.63 3.49
CA SER A 468 -12.29 -2.95 4.06
C SER A 468 -11.96 -2.38 5.45
N PRO A 469 -12.48 -1.19 5.79
CA PRO A 469 -12.51 -0.71 7.16
C PRO A 469 -13.13 -1.75 8.12
N PRO A 470 -12.81 -1.70 9.43
CA PRO A 470 -13.44 -2.59 10.42
C PRO A 470 -14.98 -2.55 10.35
N GLU A 471 -15.62 -3.72 10.49
CA GLU A 471 -17.09 -3.85 10.47
C GLU A 471 -17.75 -3.09 11.65
N GLY A 472 -18.90 -2.46 11.40
CA GLY A 472 -19.70 -1.77 12.42
C GLY A 472 -19.22 -0.34 12.72
N GLY A 473 -19.56 0.61 11.84
CA GLY A 473 -19.22 2.01 12.05
C GLY A 473 -19.77 2.95 10.98
N ARG A 474 -19.29 4.21 11.00
CA ARG A 474 -19.64 5.27 10.03
C ARG A 474 -18.95 5.09 8.65
N ASN A 475 -18.37 3.92 8.39
CA ASN A 475 -17.61 3.61 7.19
C ASN A 475 -18.37 2.56 6.36
N LEU A 476 -18.85 2.97 5.19
CA LEU A 476 -19.65 2.15 4.30
C LEU A 476 -18.86 1.84 3.03
N VAL A 477 -18.81 0.55 2.68
CA VAL A 477 -18.14 0.06 1.47
C VAL A 477 -19.21 -0.38 0.48
N ILE A 478 -19.17 0.19 -0.73
CA ILE A 478 -19.99 -0.22 -1.87
C ILE A 478 -19.11 -1.06 -2.80
N PRO A 479 -19.17 -2.41 -2.72
CA PRO A 479 -18.38 -3.25 -3.59
C PRO A 479 -18.91 -3.20 -5.03
N VAL A 480 -18.01 -3.05 -5.99
CA VAL A 480 -18.27 -3.11 -7.43
C VAL A 480 -17.51 -4.31 -8.00
N PRO A 481 -18.16 -5.49 -8.15
CA PRO A 481 -17.54 -6.68 -8.71
C PRO A 481 -17.14 -6.48 -10.17
N ASP A 482 -16.23 -7.33 -10.68
CA ASP A 482 -15.93 -7.46 -12.12
C ASP A 482 -16.27 -8.89 -12.59
N PRO A 483 -17.22 -9.08 -13.53
CA PRO A 483 -18.08 -8.05 -14.12
C PRO A 483 -19.12 -7.52 -13.11
N PRO A 484 -19.53 -6.25 -13.22
CA PRO A 484 -20.49 -5.67 -12.30
C PRO A 484 -21.90 -6.27 -12.51
N PRO A 485 -22.68 -6.50 -11.44
CA PRO A 485 -24.11 -6.83 -11.53
C PRO A 485 -24.86 -5.79 -12.35
N LYS A 486 -25.97 -6.16 -13.03
CA LYS A 486 -26.71 -5.25 -13.94
C LYS A 486 -27.09 -3.88 -13.35
N PHE A 487 -27.41 -3.79 -12.05
CA PHE A 487 -27.74 -2.52 -11.38
C PHE A 487 -26.50 -1.68 -10.99
N LEU A 488 -25.31 -2.28 -10.96
CA LEU A 488 -24.01 -1.61 -10.83
C LEU A 488 -23.35 -1.37 -12.19
N ALA A 489 -23.85 -2.01 -13.25
CA ALA A 489 -23.49 -1.73 -14.63
C ALA A 489 -24.15 -0.42 -15.14
N ASP A 490 -25.16 0.08 -14.44
CA ASP A 490 -25.71 1.41 -14.61
C ASP A 490 -24.93 2.42 -13.72
N ILE A 491 -24.15 3.27 -14.38
CA ILE A 491 -23.32 4.29 -13.72
C ILE A 491 -24.18 5.30 -12.97
N ASP A 492 -25.36 5.65 -13.49
CA ASP A 492 -26.26 6.60 -12.83
C ASP A 492 -26.85 5.97 -11.55
N GLY A 493 -27.27 4.70 -11.60
CA GLY A 493 -27.73 3.97 -10.42
C GLY A 493 -26.67 3.82 -9.31
N LEU A 494 -25.39 3.60 -9.69
CA LEU A 494 -24.29 3.58 -8.72
C LEU A 494 -24.03 4.98 -8.13
N ALA A 495 -24.07 6.03 -8.94
CA ALA A 495 -23.93 7.41 -8.46
C ALA A 495 -25.06 7.80 -7.50
N ASP A 496 -26.31 7.46 -7.82
CA ASP A 496 -27.47 7.74 -6.98
C ASP A 496 -27.39 7.01 -5.65
N LYS A 497 -27.05 5.71 -5.66
CA LYS A 497 -26.84 4.94 -4.43
C LYS A 497 -25.71 5.52 -3.58
N THR A 498 -24.61 5.93 -4.20
CA THR A 498 -23.46 6.52 -3.50
C THR A 498 -23.85 7.85 -2.85
N ALA A 499 -24.56 8.72 -3.58
CA ALA A 499 -25.06 9.99 -3.08
C ALA A 499 -26.08 9.83 -1.96
N GLU A 500 -27.03 8.90 -2.09
CA GLU A 500 -27.99 8.54 -1.03
C GLU A 500 -27.26 8.09 0.23
N THR A 501 -26.23 7.25 0.08
CA THR A 501 -25.42 6.76 1.21
C THR A 501 -24.71 7.91 1.92
N ILE A 502 -24.14 8.87 1.18
CA ILE A 502 -23.52 10.07 1.76
C ILE A 502 -24.57 10.93 2.46
N ASN A 503 -25.74 11.13 1.85
CA ASN A 503 -26.82 11.91 2.46
C ASN A 503 -27.34 11.29 3.76
N ASN A 504 -27.30 9.96 3.90
CA ASN A 504 -27.65 9.29 5.16
C ASN A 504 -26.60 9.54 6.29
N HIS A 505 -25.39 10.00 5.96
CA HIS A 505 -24.39 10.42 6.94
C HIS A 505 -24.47 11.90 7.33
N LEU A 506 -25.05 12.75 6.48
CA LEU A 506 -25.18 14.20 6.65
C LEU A 506 -26.49 14.58 7.34
#